data_AF-A0A953LWE3-F1
#
_entry.id   AF-A0A953LWE3-F1
#
_cell.length_a   1.000
_cell.length_b   1.000
_cell.length_c   1.000
_cell.angle_alpha   90.00
_cell.angle_beta   90.00
_cell.angle_gamma   90.00
#
_symmetry.space_group_name_H-M   'P 1'
#
loop_
_entity.id
_entity.type
_entity.pdbx_description
1 polymer ?
#
loop_
_entity_poly.entity_id
_entity_poly.type
_entity_poly.pdbx_seq_one_letter_code
_entity_poly.pdbx_strand_id
1 'polypeptide(L)'
;MQSQASLHDHTHLAQANGPDIRPNLLRVLTDLYVQKAAHTADEERHYTELALRLLEVVELPVRVAVAIKLSTYSQAPAFVLRRLTRDVIEVAAPVLSLTGVLPRDELVAIAEAYGPCYAAAVASRAEFSTLMGVKTVEPMPDVVETGEQAGSLSELFFAADAAERRLILLNLDYAPIPPAQPVAAALARDPIRRLEQAALRRNTADFARITEDTLGLSRPQAARVAEDRSGETIVVVAKALGMPADVLQRILLLLNPAIGQSVQRVYDLAELHNEMTQEAALRLLAIWQETELHDRAHVQHRALHWDDEPADARSATEHPARDSADNGTAPRITAAGA
;
A
#
# COMPACT_ATOMS: atom_id res chain seq x y z
N MET A 1 -25.53 -8.44 -52.52
CA MET A 1 -24.94 -7.29 -51.80
C MET A 1 -25.78 -7.09 -50.54
N GLN A 2 -25.61 -7.94 -49.52
CA GLN A 2 -24.78 -7.67 -48.34
C GLN A 2 -25.00 -6.27 -47.77
N SER A 3 -25.83 -6.17 -46.72
CA SER A 3 -25.44 -5.50 -45.47
C SER A 3 -26.46 -5.83 -44.38
N GLN A 4 -26.39 -7.07 -43.87
CA GLN A 4 -26.76 -7.38 -42.50
C GLN A 4 -25.45 -7.36 -41.70
N ALA A 5 -25.14 -6.23 -41.08
CA ALA A 5 -24.01 -6.11 -40.16
C ALA A 5 -24.27 -4.92 -39.22
N SER A 6 -25.32 -5.01 -38.41
CA SER A 6 -25.55 -4.10 -37.30
C SER A 6 -26.34 -4.86 -36.25
N LEU A 7 -25.65 -5.62 -35.38
CA LEU A 7 -26.12 -5.99 -34.04
C LEU A 7 -25.13 -6.87 -33.22
N HIS A 8 -23.80 -6.70 -33.30
CA HIS A 8 -22.87 -7.55 -32.51
C HIS A 8 -21.74 -6.81 -31.79
N ASP A 9 -21.78 -5.48 -31.65
CA ASP A 9 -20.62 -4.70 -31.18
C ASP A 9 -20.73 -4.14 -29.75
N HIS A 10 -21.42 -4.83 -28.84
CA HIS A 10 -21.67 -4.31 -27.47
C HIS A 10 -21.24 -5.22 -26.31
N THR A 11 -20.46 -6.27 -26.53
CA THR A 11 -20.02 -7.17 -25.43
C THR A 11 -18.51 -7.19 -25.16
N HIS A 12 -17.73 -6.22 -25.63
CA HIS A 12 -16.27 -6.23 -25.41
C HIS A 12 -15.63 -5.02 -24.70
N LEU A 13 -16.41 -4.17 -24.01
CA LEU A 13 -15.87 -3.00 -23.28
C LEU A 13 -15.96 -3.08 -21.75
N ALA A 14 -16.16 -4.27 -21.18
CA ALA A 14 -16.19 -4.47 -19.72
C ALA A 14 -14.97 -5.22 -19.15
N GLN A 15 -13.80 -5.06 -19.79
CA GLN A 15 -12.50 -5.50 -19.27
C GLN A 15 -11.45 -4.44 -19.60
N ALA A 16 -11.60 -3.26 -18.98
CA ALA A 16 -10.50 -2.32 -18.89
C ALA A 16 -9.49 -2.92 -17.90
N ASN A 17 -8.41 -3.46 -18.46
CA ASN A 17 -7.30 -4.12 -17.78
C ASN A 17 -6.58 -3.17 -16.81
N GLY A 18 -6.97 -3.21 -15.54
CA GLY A 18 -6.08 -2.92 -14.42
C GLY A 18 -5.33 -4.19 -14.01
N PRO A 19 -4.08 -4.11 -13.51
CA PRO A 19 -3.40 -5.27 -12.94
C PRO A 19 -4.21 -5.82 -11.77
N ASP A 20 -4.48 -7.12 -11.75
CA ASP A 20 -5.23 -7.76 -10.67
C ASP A 20 -4.57 -7.48 -9.31
N ILE A 21 -5.23 -6.72 -8.44
CA ILE A 21 -4.68 -6.32 -7.13
C ILE A 21 -4.81 -7.43 -6.09
N ARG A 22 -5.70 -8.41 -6.30
CA ARG A 22 -5.92 -9.51 -5.34
C ARG A 22 -4.62 -10.25 -4.99
N PRO A 23 -3.73 -10.57 -5.96
CA PRO A 23 -2.36 -10.99 -5.72
C PRO A 23 -1.57 -10.16 -4.71
N ASN A 24 -1.56 -8.83 -4.89
CA ASN A 24 -0.78 -7.91 -4.07
C ASN A 24 -1.39 -7.74 -2.69
N LEU A 25 -2.71 -7.60 -2.61
CA LEU A 25 -3.45 -7.49 -1.36
C LEU A 25 -3.19 -8.70 -0.46
N LEU A 26 -3.30 -9.93 -0.98
CA LEU A 26 -3.05 -11.12 -0.20
C LEU A 26 -1.61 -11.18 0.32
N ARG A 27 -0.63 -10.76 -0.50
CA ARG A 27 0.77 -10.71 -0.10
C ARG A 27 1.00 -9.71 1.03
N VAL A 28 0.51 -8.47 0.88
CA VAL A 28 0.67 -7.41 1.89
C VAL A 28 -0.04 -7.77 3.19
N LEU A 29 -1.29 -8.26 3.14
CA LEU A 29 -2.01 -8.70 4.34
C LEU A 29 -1.26 -9.82 5.05
N THR A 30 -0.70 -10.77 4.30
CA THR A 30 0.09 -11.86 4.88
C THR A 30 1.38 -11.32 5.50
N ASP A 31 2.06 -10.38 4.86
CA ASP A 31 3.27 -9.75 5.40
C ASP A 31 3.01 -9.02 6.71
N LEU A 32 1.96 -8.20 6.76
CA LEU A 32 1.57 -7.48 7.96
C LEU A 32 1.14 -8.43 9.08
N TYR A 33 0.47 -9.53 8.73
CA TYR A 33 0.07 -10.53 9.72
C TYR A 33 1.29 -11.19 10.37
N VAL A 34 2.26 -11.67 9.58
CA VAL A 34 3.42 -12.41 10.12
C VAL A 34 4.43 -11.54 10.86
N GLN A 35 4.40 -10.22 10.71
CA GLN A 35 5.28 -9.29 11.44
C GLN A 35 4.96 -9.25 12.94
N LYS A 36 3.70 -9.50 13.33
CA LYS A 36 3.29 -9.47 14.74
C LYS A 36 3.68 -10.79 15.41
N ALA A 37 4.14 -10.76 16.67
CA ALA A 37 4.46 -11.99 17.40
C ALA A 37 3.23 -12.73 17.96
N ALA A 38 2.10 -12.04 18.14
CA ALA A 38 0.85 -12.59 18.70
C ALA A 38 -0.39 -11.84 18.20
N HIS A 39 -1.51 -12.55 18.04
CA HIS A 39 -2.78 -11.99 17.55
C HIS A 39 -3.91 -12.16 18.56
N THR A 40 -4.86 -11.23 18.53
CA THR A 40 -6.17 -11.42 19.18
C THR A 40 -7.00 -12.41 18.36
N ALA A 41 -8.00 -13.04 19.00
CA ALA A 41 -8.89 -13.99 18.33
C ALA A 41 -9.64 -13.37 17.14
N ASP A 42 -9.99 -12.09 17.23
CA ASP A 42 -10.66 -11.37 16.15
C ASP A 42 -9.69 -11.08 15.00
N GLU A 43 -8.47 -10.61 15.26
CA GLU A 43 -7.45 -10.40 14.21
C GLU A 43 -7.17 -11.69 13.41
N GLU A 44 -7.01 -12.83 14.08
CA GLU A 44 -6.83 -14.14 13.43
C GLU A 44 -8.04 -14.50 12.55
N ARG A 45 -9.27 -14.32 13.07
CA ARG A 45 -10.50 -14.62 12.32
C ARG A 45 -10.59 -13.79 11.04
N HIS A 46 -10.34 -12.49 11.11
CA HIS A 46 -10.46 -11.60 9.94
C HIS A 46 -9.42 -11.91 8.87
N TYR A 47 -8.15 -12.07 9.26
CA TYR A 47 -7.11 -12.48 8.31
C TYR A 47 -7.45 -13.83 7.69
N THR A 48 -7.93 -14.80 8.47
CA THR A 48 -8.35 -16.12 7.97
C THR A 48 -9.43 -16.01 6.91
N GLU A 49 -10.49 -15.24 7.18
CA GLU A 49 -11.61 -15.09 6.22
C GLU A 49 -11.16 -14.44 4.91
N LEU A 50 -10.34 -13.38 4.98
CA LEU A 50 -9.83 -12.69 3.80
C LEU A 50 -8.84 -13.55 3.02
N ALA A 51 -7.89 -14.19 3.71
CA ALA A 51 -6.90 -15.05 3.08
C ALA A 51 -7.57 -16.21 2.35
N LEU A 52 -8.55 -16.88 2.97
CA LEU A 52 -9.26 -18.00 2.33
C LEU A 52 -9.99 -17.57 1.06
N ARG A 53 -10.70 -16.43 1.08
CA ARG A 53 -11.40 -15.90 -0.12
C ARG A 53 -10.41 -15.52 -1.23
N LEU A 54 -9.32 -14.85 -0.89
CA LEU A 54 -8.32 -14.42 -1.86
C LEU A 54 -7.57 -15.62 -2.46
N LEU A 55 -7.26 -16.64 -1.66
CA LEU A 55 -6.61 -17.87 -2.13
C LEU A 55 -7.41 -18.62 -3.21
N GLU A 56 -8.72 -18.43 -3.30
CA GLU A 56 -9.54 -19.06 -4.36
C GLU A 56 -9.34 -18.42 -5.73
N VAL A 57 -8.97 -17.13 -5.75
CA VAL A 57 -8.96 -16.32 -6.97
C VAL A 57 -7.56 -15.91 -7.44
N VAL A 58 -6.55 -16.03 -6.58
CA VAL A 58 -5.16 -15.69 -6.94
C VAL A 58 -4.42 -16.84 -7.64
N GLU A 59 -3.46 -16.44 -8.47
CA GLU A 59 -2.61 -17.34 -9.25
C GLU A 59 -1.64 -18.14 -8.37
N LEU A 60 -1.17 -19.26 -8.92
CA LEU A 60 -0.28 -20.20 -8.23
C LEU A 60 0.96 -19.54 -7.58
N PRO A 61 1.73 -18.64 -8.25
CA PRO A 61 2.93 -18.07 -7.65
C PRO A 61 2.65 -17.26 -6.38
N VAL A 62 1.48 -16.64 -6.30
CA VAL A 62 1.04 -15.87 -5.12
C VAL A 62 0.73 -16.82 -3.96
N ARG A 63 -0.02 -17.90 -4.22
CA ARG A 63 -0.37 -18.91 -3.21
C ARG A 63 0.88 -19.56 -2.63
N VAL A 64 1.88 -19.86 -3.48
CA VAL A 64 3.19 -20.39 -3.04
C VAL A 64 3.90 -19.40 -2.12
N ALA A 65 3.94 -18.11 -2.48
CA ALA A 65 4.59 -17.10 -1.63
C ALA A 65 3.95 -16.96 -0.25
N VAL A 66 2.62 -17.00 -0.18
CA VAL A 66 1.85 -16.98 1.07
C VAL A 66 2.13 -18.25 1.89
N ALA A 67 2.12 -19.41 1.24
CA ALA A 67 2.41 -20.69 1.89
C ALA A 67 3.81 -20.72 2.51
N ILE A 68 4.82 -20.23 1.81
CA ILE A 68 6.19 -20.12 2.35
C ILE A 68 6.21 -19.28 3.62
N LYS A 69 5.60 -18.08 3.59
CA LYS A 69 5.58 -17.15 4.74
C LYS A 69 4.88 -17.76 5.95
N LEU A 70 3.71 -18.37 5.75
CA LEU A 70 2.94 -18.97 6.83
C LEU A 70 3.54 -20.30 7.33
N SER A 71 4.39 -20.97 6.54
CA SER A 71 4.92 -22.28 6.89
C SER A 71 5.86 -22.26 8.11
N THR A 72 6.54 -21.15 8.39
CA THR A 72 7.47 -21.01 9.53
C THR A 72 6.92 -20.15 10.66
N TYR A 73 5.78 -19.49 10.44
CA TYR A 73 5.17 -18.59 11.40
C TYR A 73 4.36 -19.36 12.47
N SER A 74 4.68 -19.15 13.74
CA SER A 74 4.17 -19.96 14.86
C SER A 74 2.72 -19.67 15.25
N GLN A 75 2.18 -18.50 14.89
CA GLN A 75 0.77 -18.12 15.09
C GLN A 75 -0.02 -18.11 13.77
N ALA A 76 0.42 -18.88 12.77
CA ALA A 76 -0.27 -18.98 11.50
C ALA A 76 -1.68 -19.60 11.71
N PRO A 77 -2.75 -19.02 11.12
CA PRO A 77 -4.10 -19.52 11.37
C PRO A 77 -4.27 -20.93 10.79
N ALA A 78 -4.71 -21.86 11.64
CA ALA A 78 -4.78 -23.27 11.29
C ALA A 78 -5.71 -23.54 10.09
N PHE A 79 -6.79 -22.76 9.94
CA PHE A 79 -7.70 -22.90 8.80
C PHE A 79 -7.06 -22.52 7.46
N VAL A 80 -6.21 -21.49 7.42
CA VAL A 80 -5.49 -21.08 6.21
C VAL A 80 -4.45 -22.15 5.86
N LEU A 81 -3.68 -22.62 6.84
CA LEU A 81 -2.71 -23.71 6.63
C LEU A 81 -3.39 -24.97 6.08
N ARG A 82 -4.51 -25.37 6.66
CA ARG A 82 -5.35 -26.49 6.20
C ARG A 82 -5.83 -26.34 4.76
N ARG A 83 -6.13 -25.13 4.32
CA ARG A 83 -6.51 -24.86 2.93
C ARG A 83 -5.32 -24.97 1.99
N LEU A 84 -4.15 -24.48 2.41
CA LEU A 84 -2.90 -24.54 1.63
C LEU A 84 -2.36 -25.96 1.50
N THR A 85 -2.44 -26.79 2.55
CA THR A 85 -2.02 -28.20 2.51
C THR A 85 -2.88 -29.07 1.61
N ARG A 86 -4.06 -28.59 1.20
CA ARG A 86 -4.99 -29.26 0.29
C ARG A 86 -5.00 -28.64 -1.12
N ASP A 87 -4.16 -27.63 -1.36
CA ASP A 87 -3.92 -27.05 -2.69
C ASP A 87 -2.93 -27.92 -3.47
N VAL A 88 -2.50 -27.52 -4.66
CA VAL A 88 -1.47 -28.24 -5.43
C VAL A 88 -0.15 -28.36 -4.67
N ILE A 89 0.68 -29.35 -5.04
CA ILE A 89 1.87 -29.71 -4.26
C ILE A 89 2.86 -28.55 -4.10
N GLU A 90 2.99 -27.67 -5.08
CA GLU A 90 3.86 -26.49 -5.03
C GLU A 90 3.50 -25.54 -3.89
N VAL A 91 2.20 -25.45 -3.55
CA VAL A 91 1.67 -24.64 -2.45
C VAL A 91 1.68 -25.43 -1.14
N ALA A 92 1.34 -26.71 -1.19
CA ALA A 92 1.24 -27.55 -0.01
C ALA A 92 2.61 -27.89 0.59
N ALA A 93 3.63 -28.13 -0.24
CA ALA A 93 4.93 -28.66 0.19
C ALA A 93 5.64 -27.81 1.25
N PRO A 94 5.72 -26.46 1.15
CA PRO A 94 6.31 -25.63 2.20
C PRO A 94 5.61 -25.84 3.55
N VAL A 95 4.27 -25.85 3.55
CA VAL A 95 3.48 -26.00 4.79
C VAL A 95 3.66 -27.40 5.37
N LEU A 96 3.54 -28.45 4.56
CA LEU A 96 3.72 -29.85 5.00
C LEU A 96 5.12 -30.11 5.59
N SER A 97 6.13 -29.43 5.06
CA SER A 97 7.53 -29.63 5.46
C SER A 97 7.91 -28.85 6.73
N LEU A 98 7.34 -27.66 6.95
CA LEU A 98 7.86 -26.71 7.93
C LEU A 98 6.89 -26.33 9.05
N THR A 99 5.57 -26.45 8.86
CA THR A 99 4.60 -25.90 9.83
C THR A 99 4.73 -26.53 11.22
N GLY A 100 4.85 -25.68 12.24
CA GLY A 100 4.77 -26.08 13.65
C GLY A 100 3.34 -26.14 14.21
N VAL A 101 2.36 -25.59 13.49
CA VAL A 101 0.99 -25.37 14.00
C VAL A 101 0.10 -26.59 13.83
N LEU A 102 0.16 -27.26 12.68
CA LEU A 102 -0.66 -28.45 12.41
C LEU A 102 -0.02 -29.72 13.00
N PRO A 103 -0.83 -30.60 13.62
CA PRO A 103 -0.32 -31.80 14.28
C PRO A 103 0.13 -32.83 13.25
N ARG A 104 1.09 -33.68 13.62
CA ARG A 104 1.79 -34.57 12.68
C ARG A 104 0.88 -35.64 12.08
N ASP A 105 -0.04 -36.17 12.86
CA ASP A 105 -1.06 -37.13 12.42
C ASP A 105 -1.97 -36.54 11.34
N GLU A 106 -2.38 -35.27 11.49
CA GLU A 106 -3.16 -34.57 10.46
C GLU A 106 -2.36 -34.44 9.14
N LEU A 107 -1.07 -34.12 9.20
CA LEU A 107 -0.24 -34.03 7.99
C LEU A 107 -0.02 -35.39 7.32
N VAL A 108 0.16 -36.45 8.11
CA VAL A 108 0.28 -37.82 7.57
C VAL A 108 -1.03 -38.24 6.88
N ALA A 109 -2.19 -37.94 7.48
CA ALA A 109 -3.47 -38.22 6.86
C ALA A 109 -3.66 -37.46 5.53
N ILE A 110 -3.20 -36.20 5.46
CA ILE A 110 -3.19 -35.43 4.19
C ILE A 110 -2.26 -36.09 3.17
N ALA A 111 -1.06 -36.50 3.57
CA ALA A 111 -0.12 -37.17 2.68
C ALA A 111 -0.68 -38.49 2.11
N GLU A 112 -1.34 -39.30 2.93
CA GLU A 112 -2.00 -40.54 2.50
C GLU A 112 -3.15 -40.27 1.52
N ALA A 113 -3.91 -39.20 1.73
CA ALA A 113 -5.04 -38.84 0.88
C ALA A 113 -4.62 -38.25 -0.49
N TYR A 114 -3.53 -37.48 -0.54
CA TYR A 114 -3.10 -36.74 -1.75
C TYR A 114 -1.90 -37.36 -2.48
N GLY A 115 -1.26 -38.38 -1.90
CA GLY A 115 -0.33 -39.27 -2.60
C GLY A 115 1.16 -39.00 -2.36
N PRO A 116 2.05 -39.64 -3.15
CA PRO A 116 3.46 -39.80 -2.81
C PRO A 116 4.25 -38.49 -2.73
N CYS A 117 3.91 -37.48 -3.53
CA CYS A 117 4.58 -36.17 -3.46
C CYS A 117 4.32 -35.44 -2.14
N TYR A 118 3.11 -35.59 -1.57
CA TYR A 118 2.75 -35.02 -0.26
C TYR A 118 3.43 -35.81 0.86
N ALA A 119 3.50 -37.14 0.74
CA ALA A 119 4.22 -37.99 1.66
C ALA A 119 5.73 -37.65 1.71
N ALA A 120 6.34 -37.36 0.56
CA ALA A 120 7.73 -36.90 0.51
C ALA A 120 7.93 -35.58 1.26
N ALA A 121 7.05 -34.59 1.07
CA ALA A 121 7.12 -33.31 1.77
C ALA A 121 6.99 -33.48 3.31
N VAL A 122 6.07 -34.33 3.76
CA VAL A 122 5.92 -34.64 5.20
C VAL A 122 7.13 -35.41 5.75
N ALA A 123 7.74 -36.28 4.95
CA ALA A 123 8.95 -37.01 5.35
C ALA A 123 10.17 -36.09 5.53
N SER A 124 10.33 -35.07 4.69
CA SER A 124 11.39 -34.05 4.82
C SER A 124 11.34 -33.30 6.15
N ARG A 125 10.15 -33.17 6.77
CA ARG A 125 9.99 -32.61 8.13
C ARG A 125 10.67 -33.48 9.20
N ALA A 126 10.61 -34.81 9.06
CA ALA A 126 11.22 -35.73 10.01
C ALA A 126 12.75 -35.68 9.94
N GLU A 127 13.32 -35.53 8.74
CA GLU A 127 14.76 -35.33 8.54
C GLU A 127 15.23 -34.01 9.15
N PHE A 128 14.49 -32.92 8.95
CA PHE A 128 14.78 -31.61 9.54
C PHE A 128 14.68 -31.59 11.07
N SER A 129 13.65 -32.24 11.63
CA SER A 129 13.46 -32.36 13.08
C SER A 129 14.50 -33.28 13.74
N THR A 130 14.99 -34.29 13.03
CA THR A 130 16.07 -35.18 13.48
C THR A 130 17.43 -34.47 13.48
N LEU A 131 17.65 -33.52 12.56
CA LEU A 131 18.88 -32.72 12.49
C LEU A 131 18.95 -31.61 13.56
N MET A 132 17.81 -31.07 13.99
CA MET A 132 17.73 -29.82 14.79
C MET A 132 17.61 -29.98 16.30
N GLY A 133 17.31 -31.16 16.86
CA GLY A 133 17.50 -31.51 18.28
C GLY A 133 17.22 -30.47 19.40
N VAL A 134 16.30 -29.50 19.27
CA VAL A 134 16.24 -28.35 20.20
C VAL A 134 14.81 -27.89 20.56
N LYS A 135 14.64 -27.66 21.89
CA LYS A 135 13.56 -26.97 22.60
C LYS A 135 13.33 -25.54 22.08
N THR A 136 12.08 -25.10 22.10
CA THR A 136 11.57 -23.73 21.84
C THR A 136 12.53 -22.59 22.24
N VAL A 137 12.74 -21.62 21.33
CA VAL A 137 13.55 -20.40 21.51
C VAL A 137 12.63 -19.17 21.64
N GLU A 138 12.96 -18.26 22.56
CA GLU A 138 12.28 -16.98 22.85
C GLU A 138 12.59 -15.87 21.80
N PRO A 139 11.73 -14.85 21.65
CA PRO A 139 11.84 -13.85 20.58
C PRO A 139 12.75 -12.65 20.93
N MET A 140 13.36 -12.04 19.90
CA MET A 140 14.19 -10.83 19.94
C MET A 140 13.39 -9.55 19.61
N PRO A 141 13.90 -8.34 19.96
CA PRO A 141 13.13 -7.09 19.92
C PRO A 141 13.22 -6.35 18.58
N ASP A 142 12.22 -5.49 18.40
CA ASP A 142 11.74 -4.81 17.19
C ASP A 142 12.05 -3.30 17.26
N VAL A 143 12.84 -2.74 16.34
CA VAL A 143 12.92 -1.28 16.06
C VAL A 143 13.56 -1.09 14.67
N VAL A 144 12.81 -0.54 13.70
CA VAL A 144 13.21 0.29 12.52
C VAL A 144 12.24 0.15 11.31
N GLU A 145 11.30 -0.81 11.27
CA GLU A 145 10.56 -1.13 10.02
C GLU A 145 9.24 -0.37 9.74
N THR A 146 8.68 0.42 10.65
CA THR A 146 7.32 0.98 10.49
C THR A 146 7.18 2.10 9.44
N GLY A 147 8.26 2.83 9.16
CA GLY A 147 8.23 4.03 8.33
C GLY A 147 8.18 3.83 6.82
N GLU A 148 9.03 2.95 6.30
CA GLU A 148 9.06 2.60 4.86
C GLU A 148 7.74 1.93 4.44
N GLN A 149 7.12 1.19 5.36
CA GLN A 149 5.83 0.55 5.15
C GLN A 149 4.68 1.56 5.02
N ALA A 150 4.66 2.62 5.85
CA ALA A 150 3.66 3.68 5.77
C ALA A 150 3.72 4.44 4.43
N GLY A 151 4.92 4.80 3.96
CA GLY A 151 5.08 5.44 2.65
C GLY A 151 4.63 4.56 1.49
N SER A 152 4.98 3.27 1.52
CA SER A 152 4.52 2.29 0.52
C SER A 152 2.98 2.13 0.50
N LEU A 153 2.33 2.11 1.67
CA LEU A 153 0.87 2.02 1.78
C LEU A 153 0.16 3.30 1.31
N SER A 154 0.74 4.47 1.57
CA SER A 154 0.23 5.75 1.05
C SER A 154 0.25 5.76 -0.48
N GLU A 155 1.37 5.40 -1.09
CA GLU A 155 1.48 5.33 -2.55
C GLU A 155 0.57 4.26 -3.16
N LEU A 156 0.43 3.10 -2.50
CA LEU A 156 -0.51 2.05 -2.92
C LEU A 156 -1.95 2.56 -2.95
N PHE A 157 -2.38 3.30 -1.91
CA PHE A 157 -3.73 3.86 -1.86
C PHE A 157 -3.97 4.86 -3.01
N PHE A 158 -3.01 5.75 -3.28
CA PHE A 158 -3.16 6.73 -4.36
C PHE A 158 -3.02 6.11 -5.76
N ALA A 159 -2.31 5.00 -5.92
CA ALA A 159 -2.23 4.26 -7.17
C ALA A 159 -3.48 3.41 -7.47
N ALA A 160 -4.23 3.02 -6.44
CA ALA A 160 -5.45 2.23 -6.56
C ALA A 160 -6.62 3.00 -7.19
N ASP A 161 -7.51 2.28 -7.88
CA ASP A 161 -8.77 2.79 -8.40
C ASP A 161 -9.86 2.93 -7.32
N ALA A 162 -11.05 3.39 -7.72
CA ALA A 162 -12.16 3.62 -6.81
C ALA A 162 -12.67 2.35 -6.09
N ALA A 163 -12.76 1.22 -6.81
CA ALA A 163 -13.25 -0.02 -6.23
C ALA A 163 -12.22 -0.61 -5.25
N GLU A 164 -10.94 -0.49 -5.61
CA GLU A 164 -9.81 -0.94 -4.80
C GLU A 164 -9.65 -0.08 -3.54
N ARG A 165 -9.74 1.25 -3.67
CA ARG A 165 -9.73 2.16 -2.51
C ARG A 165 -10.88 1.87 -1.55
N ARG A 166 -12.08 1.56 -2.06
CA ARG A 166 -13.19 1.11 -1.22
C ARG A 166 -12.81 -0.16 -0.45
N LEU A 167 -12.25 -1.17 -1.11
CA LEU A 167 -11.82 -2.40 -0.44
C LEU A 167 -10.74 -2.12 0.62
N ILE A 168 -9.75 -1.27 0.32
CA ILE A 168 -8.72 -0.88 1.28
C ILE A 168 -9.37 -0.25 2.51
N LEU A 169 -10.26 0.72 2.32
CA LEU A 169 -10.91 1.46 3.40
C LEU A 169 -11.81 0.59 4.28
N LEU A 170 -12.60 -0.29 3.68
CA LEU A 170 -13.50 -1.18 4.42
C LEU A 170 -12.76 -2.27 5.21
N ASN A 171 -11.48 -2.50 4.90
CA ASN A 171 -10.65 -3.51 5.58
C ASN A 171 -9.54 -2.89 6.45
N LEU A 172 -9.43 -1.56 6.50
CA LEU A 172 -8.31 -0.90 7.19
C LEU A 172 -8.42 -0.99 8.72
N ASP A 173 -9.62 -1.24 9.25
CA ASP A 173 -9.85 -1.56 10.67
C ASP A 173 -9.01 -2.74 11.16
N TYR A 174 -8.67 -3.65 10.25
CA TYR A 174 -7.93 -4.87 10.55
C TYR A 174 -6.42 -4.74 10.29
N ALA A 175 -5.97 -3.59 9.77
CA ALA A 175 -4.54 -3.34 9.61
C ALA A 175 -3.90 -3.10 10.99
N PRO A 176 -2.72 -3.67 11.29
CA PRO A 176 -2.03 -3.48 12.57
C PRO A 176 -1.36 -2.09 12.68
N ILE A 177 -1.99 -1.06 12.14
CA ILE A 177 -1.50 0.31 12.09
C ILE A 177 -2.22 1.11 13.17
N PRO A 178 -1.52 1.67 14.17
CA PRO A 178 -2.17 2.48 15.20
C PRO A 178 -3.00 3.62 14.59
N PRO A 179 -4.26 3.82 15.01
CA PRO A 179 -5.06 4.92 14.49
C PRO A 179 -4.50 6.28 14.94
N ALA A 180 -4.65 7.29 14.08
CA ALA A 180 -4.36 8.67 14.45
C ALA A 180 -5.25 9.13 15.61
N GLN A 181 -4.81 10.15 16.35
CA GLN A 181 -5.61 10.72 17.43
C GLN A 181 -6.90 11.34 16.87
N PRO A 182 -8.08 10.97 17.39
CA PRO A 182 -9.34 11.51 16.92
C PRO A 182 -9.48 13.00 17.27
N VAL A 183 -10.00 13.79 16.34
CA VAL A 183 -10.38 15.18 16.62
C VAL A 183 -11.66 15.18 17.45
N ALA A 184 -11.62 15.78 18.64
CA ALA A 184 -12.78 15.86 19.51
C ALA A 184 -13.96 16.55 18.80
N ALA A 185 -15.17 15.99 18.90
CA ALA A 185 -16.34 16.46 18.16
C ALA A 185 -16.67 17.95 18.36
N ALA A 186 -16.37 18.51 19.55
CA ALA A 186 -16.53 19.94 19.80
C ALA A 186 -15.56 20.80 18.99
N LEU A 187 -14.32 20.34 18.82
CA LEU A 187 -13.26 21.02 18.07
C LEU A 187 -13.42 20.85 16.57
N ALA A 188 -14.01 19.74 16.10
CA ALA A 188 -14.23 19.47 14.68
C ALA A 188 -15.27 20.40 14.02
N ARG A 189 -16.17 21.03 14.79
CA ARG A 189 -17.28 21.84 14.25
C ARG A 189 -16.83 23.02 13.39
N ASP A 190 -15.85 23.79 13.86
CA ASP A 190 -15.36 24.95 13.10
C ASP A 190 -14.60 24.54 11.83
N PRO A 191 -13.65 23.58 11.88
CA PRO A 191 -13.03 23.01 10.69
C PRO A 191 -14.04 22.48 9.66
N ILE A 192 -15.05 21.70 10.07
CA ILE A 192 -16.07 21.16 9.15
C ILE A 192 -16.79 22.31 8.43
N ARG A 193 -17.21 23.35 9.17
CA ARG A 193 -17.86 24.53 8.59
C ARG A 193 -16.95 25.25 7.60
N ARG A 194 -15.66 25.38 7.92
CA ARG A 194 -14.67 26.04 7.04
C ARG A 194 -14.39 25.22 5.78
N LEU A 195 -14.30 23.89 5.90
CA LEU A 195 -14.16 22.97 4.76
C LEU A 195 -15.37 23.08 3.82
N GLU A 196 -16.58 23.12 4.38
CA GLU A 196 -17.80 23.33 3.59
C GLU A 196 -17.76 24.68 2.86
N GLN A 197 -17.37 25.76 3.54
CA GLN A 197 -17.22 27.08 2.91
C GLN A 197 -16.16 27.11 1.80
N ALA A 198 -15.04 26.42 1.98
CA ALA A 198 -14.02 26.27 0.95
C ALA A 198 -14.57 25.54 -0.28
N ALA A 199 -15.35 24.47 -0.08
CA ALA A 199 -16.03 23.75 -1.16
C ALA A 199 -17.08 24.60 -1.88
N LEU A 200 -17.90 25.36 -1.16
CA LEU A 200 -18.87 26.31 -1.75
C LEU A 200 -18.18 27.32 -2.69
N ARG A 201 -16.97 27.77 -2.33
CA ARG A 201 -16.14 28.70 -3.12
C ARG A 201 -15.32 28.00 -4.20
N ARG A 202 -15.40 26.67 -4.31
CA ARG A 202 -14.59 25.82 -5.20
C ARG A 202 -13.08 26.05 -5.02
N ASN A 203 -12.65 26.31 -3.79
CA ASN A 203 -11.26 26.63 -3.46
C ASN A 203 -10.56 25.41 -2.84
N THR A 204 -10.01 24.55 -3.71
CA THR A 204 -9.28 23.35 -3.31
C THR A 204 -8.05 23.65 -2.46
N ALA A 205 -7.35 24.76 -2.72
CA ALA A 205 -6.18 25.16 -1.95
C ALA A 205 -6.52 25.55 -0.50
N ASP A 206 -7.66 26.22 -0.28
CA ASP A 206 -8.12 26.54 1.07
C ASP A 206 -8.65 25.29 1.79
N PHE A 207 -9.33 24.39 1.06
CA PHE A 207 -9.72 23.08 1.58
C PHE A 207 -8.49 22.26 2.04
N ALA A 208 -7.43 22.20 1.22
CA ALA A 208 -6.17 21.56 1.54
C ALA A 208 -5.54 22.16 2.80
N ARG A 209 -5.46 23.49 2.90
CA ARG A 209 -4.88 24.18 4.07
C ARG A 209 -5.66 23.88 5.36
N ILE A 210 -6.99 23.90 5.31
CA ILE A 210 -7.81 23.55 6.48
C ILE A 210 -7.59 22.08 6.87
N THR A 211 -7.44 21.19 5.89
CA THR A 211 -7.15 19.77 6.12
C THR A 211 -5.76 19.57 6.74
N GLU A 212 -4.73 20.25 6.23
CA GLU A 212 -3.37 20.33 6.79
C GLU A 212 -3.42 20.72 8.28
N ASP A 213 -4.00 21.88 8.56
CA ASP A 213 -4.03 22.45 9.92
C ASP A 213 -4.84 21.57 10.90
N THR A 214 -5.95 20.98 10.45
CA THR A 214 -6.88 20.25 11.32
C THR A 214 -6.43 18.82 11.60
N LEU A 215 -5.85 18.16 10.59
CA LEU A 215 -5.51 16.74 10.64
C LEU A 215 -4.01 16.48 10.74
N GLY A 216 -3.18 17.52 10.84
CA GLY A 216 -1.72 17.37 10.99
C GLY A 216 -1.04 16.74 9.78
N LEU A 217 -1.60 16.92 8.58
CA LEU A 217 -1.00 16.46 7.34
C LEU A 217 0.11 17.39 6.87
N SER A 218 1.03 16.89 6.03
CA SER A 218 1.93 17.77 5.29
C SER A 218 1.17 18.54 4.21
N ARG A 219 1.71 19.70 3.79
CA ARG A 219 1.20 20.47 2.64
C ARG A 219 1.00 19.63 1.37
N PRO A 220 2.02 18.90 0.88
CA PRO A 220 1.86 18.10 -0.33
C PRO A 220 0.82 16.98 -0.14
N GLN A 221 0.76 16.33 1.03
CA GLN A 221 -0.23 15.29 1.29
C GLN A 221 -1.65 15.85 1.38
N ALA A 222 -1.85 16.99 2.05
CA ALA A 222 -3.14 17.66 2.12
C ALA A 222 -3.63 18.15 0.74
N ALA A 223 -2.71 18.59 -0.13
CA ALA A 223 -3.01 18.91 -1.52
C ALA A 223 -3.44 17.66 -2.30
N ARG A 224 -2.70 16.55 -2.19
CA ARG A 224 -3.10 15.25 -2.80
C ARG A 224 -4.49 14.80 -2.37
N VAL A 225 -4.81 14.95 -1.08
CA VAL A 225 -6.14 14.64 -0.53
C VAL A 225 -7.22 15.52 -1.17
N ALA A 226 -7.01 16.84 -1.24
CA ALA A 226 -7.99 17.79 -1.76
C ALA A 226 -8.19 17.71 -3.28
N GLU A 227 -7.15 17.33 -4.02
CA GLU A 227 -7.14 17.26 -5.48
C GLU A 227 -7.52 15.88 -6.04
N ASP A 228 -7.74 14.90 -5.15
CA ASP A 228 -8.16 13.56 -5.55
C ASP A 228 -9.48 13.60 -6.33
N ARG A 229 -9.40 13.16 -7.58
CA ARG A 229 -10.52 13.20 -8.51
C ARG A 229 -11.59 12.17 -8.19
N SER A 230 -11.20 11.09 -7.52
CA SER A 230 -12.08 9.97 -7.21
C SER A 230 -12.95 10.27 -5.98
N GLY A 231 -12.40 10.87 -4.93
CA GLY A 231 -13.17 11.41 -3.80
C GLY A 231 -13.15 10.57 -2.53
N GLU A 232 -12.58 9.37 -2.56
CA GLU A 232 -12.38 8.52 -1.38
C GLU A 232 -11.57 9.24 -0.30
N THR A 233 -10.59 10.07 -0.69
CA THR A 233 -9.79 10.86 0.27
C THR A 233 -10.65 11.87 1.03
N ILE A 234 -11.62 12.49 0.36
CA ILE A 234 -12.57 13.43 0.99
C ILE A 234 -13.49 12.68 1.95
N VAL A 235 -13.89 11.46 1.59
CA VAL A 235 -14.69 10.59 2.48
C VAL A 235 -13.89 10.22 3.74
N VAL A 236 -12.59 9.94 3.62
CA VAL A 236 -11.69 9.68 4.76
C VAL A 236 -11.60 10.89 5.68
N VAL A 237 -11.36 12.09 5.12
CA VAL A 237 -11.34 13.35 5.89
C VAL A 237 -12.67 13.57 6.61
N ALA A 238 -13.78 13.42 5.89
CA ALA A 238 -15.11 13.59 6.46
C ALA A 238 -15.37 12.62 7.60
N LYS A 239 -15.04 11.35 7.42
CA LYS A 239 -15.24 10.33 8.44
C LYS A 239 -14.35 10.55 9.67
N ALA A 240 -13.08 10.89 9.48
CA ALA A 240 -12.15 11.19 10.57
C ALA A 240 -12.65 12.35 11.46
N LEU A 241 -13.26 13.37 10.83
CA LEU A 241 -13.84 14.53 11.52
C LEU A 241 -15.24 14.27 12.12
N GLY A 242 -15.85 13.12 11.88
CA GLY A 242 -17.24 12.86 12.28
C GLY A 242 -18.23 13.76 11.52
N MET A 243 -17.94 14.06 10.26
CA MET A 243 -18.73 14.94 9.42
C MET A 243 -20.10 14.32 9.06
N PRO A 244 -21.20 15.07 9.19
CA PRO A 244 -22.52 14.62 8.72
C PRO A 244 -22.54 14.35 7.20
N ALA A 245 -23.31 13.34 6.79
CA ALA A 245 -23.36 12.89 5.39
C ALA A 245 -23.87 13.97 4.41
N ASP A 246 -24.80 14.82 4.84
CA ASP A 246 -25.31 15.95 4.05
C ASP A 246 -24.24 17.05 3.83
N VAL A 247 -23.36 17.27 4.80
CA VAL A 247 -22.19 18.15 4.64
C VAL A 247 -21.21 17.55 3.65
N LEU A 248 -20.88 16.26 3.79
CA LEU A 248 -20.00 15.56 2.86
C LEU A 248 -20.52 15.61 1.43
N GLN A 249 -21.80 15.32 1.20
CA GLN A 249 -22.41 15.36 -0.15
C GLN A 249 -22.29 16.75 -0.78
N ARG A 250 -22.54 17.83 -0.02
CA ARG A 250 -22.36 19.21 -0.51
C ARG A 250 -20.90 19.49 -0.87
N ILE A 251 -19.95 19.03 -0.07
CA ILE A 251 -18.51 19.16 -0.36
C ILE A 251 -18.15 18.39 -1.63
N LEU A 252 -18.57 17.13 -1.76
CA LEU A 252 -18.28 16.30 -2.94
C LEU A 252 -18.81 16.92 -4.24
N LEU A 253 -20.02 17.47 -4.21
CA LEU A 253 -20.67 18.10 -5.37
C LEU A 253 -19.97 19.39 -5.83
N LEU A 254 -19.40 20.15 -4.89
CA LEU A 254 -18.95 21.53 -5.15
C LEU A 254 -17.44 21.66 -5.24
N LEU A 255 -16.69 20.90 -4.45
CA LEU A 255 -15.24 20.93 -4.45
C LEU A 255 -14.66 20.30 -5.72
N ASN A 256 -15.23 19.19 -6.19
CA ASN A 256 -14.73 18.43 -7.32
C ASN A 256 -15.80 18.30 -8.44
N PRO A 257 -15.64 19.04 -9.55
CA PRO A 257 -16.58 18.99 -10.66
C PRO A 257 -16.74 17.61 -11.31
N ALA A 258 -15.71 16.77 -11.30
CA ALA A 258 -15.75 15.43 -11.90
C ALA A 258 -16.70 14.51 -11.12
N ILE A 259 -16.72 14.62 -9.79
CA ILE A 259 -17.65 13.91 -8.92
C ILE A 259 -19.06 14.47 -9.09
N GLY A 260 -19.20 15.80 -9.07
CA GLY A 260 -20.50 16.48 -9.19
C GLY A 260 -21.25 16.23 -10.50
N GLN A 261 -20.56 15.77 -11.55
CA GLN A 261 -21.16 15.39 -12.84
C GLN A 261 -21.72 13.96 -12.85
N SER A 262 -21.43 13.13 -11.85
CA SER A 262 -21.89 11.74 -11.75
C SER A 262 -22.70 11.50 -10.48
N VAL A 263 -24.02 11.41 -10.64
CA VAL A 263 -24.94 11.10 -9.54
C VAL A 263 -24.59 9.76 -8.89
N GLN A 264 -24.29 8.74 -9.70
CA GLN A 264 -23.89 7.41 -9.20
C GLN A 264 -22.66 7.51 -8.30
N ARG A 265 -21.66 8.30 -8.71
CA ARG A 265 -20.42 8.45 -7.93
C ARG A 265 -20.66 9.09 -6.57
N VAL A 266 -21.54 10.09 -6.51
CA VAL A 266 -21.91 10.74 -5.24
C VAL A 266 -22.63 9.75 -4.30
N TYR A 267 -23.49 8.89 -4.85
CA TYR A 267 -24.13 7.81 -4.06
C TYR A 267 -23.11 6.79 -3.56
N ASP A 268 -22.20 6.31 -4.41
CA ASP A 268 -21.19 5.31 -4.03
C ASP A 268 -20.30 5.83 -2.88
N LEU A 269 -19.91 7.11 -2.92
CA LEU A 269 -19.10 7.76 -1.88
C LEU A 269 -19.90 8.01 -0.60
N ALA A 270 -21.19 8.34 -0.70
CA ALA A 270 -22.06 8.47 0.46
C ALA A 270 -22.30 7.12 1.15
N GLU A 271 -22.44 6.04 0.38
CA GLU A 271 -22.53 4.68 0.90
C GLU A 271 -21.21 4.25 1.56
N LEU A 272 -20.07 4.51 0.91
CA LEU A 272 -18.75 4.27 1.49
C LEU A 272 -18.58 4.99 2.84
N HIS A 273 -19.02 6.25 2.93
CA HIS A 273 -18.99 6.99 4.19
C HIS A 273 -19.81 6.30 5.30
N ASN A 274 -20.93 5.67 4.96
CA ASN A 274 -21.79 4.97 5.92
C ASN A 274 -21.21 3.62 6.34
N GLU A 275 -20.63 2.86 5.41
CA GLU A 275 -20.06 1.54 5.65
C GLU A 275 -18.70 1.58 6.35
N MET A 276 -17.84 2.52 5.97
CA MET A 276 -16.52 2.70 6.58
C MET A 276 -16.67 3.10 8.04
N THR A 277 -15.81 2.61 8.92
CA THR A 277 -15.80 3.04 10.32
C THR A 277 -14.95 4.31 10.50
N GLN A 278 -15.08 4.99 11.64
CA GLN A 278 -14.20 6.12 11.95
C GLN A 278 -12.76 5.67 12.21
N GLU A 279 -12.58 4.47 12.74
CA GLU A 279 -11.27 3.91 13.07
C GLU A 279 -10.45 3.64 11.79
N ALA A 280 -11.05 3.05 10.77
CA ALA A 280 -10.44 2.88 9.45
C ALA A 280 -9.94 4.22 8.88
N ALA A 281 -10.76 5.28 8.97
CA ALA A 281 -10.36 6.60 8.51
C ALA A 281 -9.15 7.15 9.30
N LEU A 282 -9.12 6.95 10.61
CA LEU A 282 -8.00 7.37 11.46
C LEU A 282 -6.72 6.56 11.20
N ARG A 283 -6.83 5.28 10.85
CA ARG A 283 -5.67 4.45 10.46
C ARG A 283 -5.07 4.92 9.15
N LEU A 284 -5.89 5.23 8.14
CA LEU A 284 -5.38 5.80 6.89
C LEU A 284 -4.75 7.18 7.14
N LEU A 285 -5.34 7.97 8.03
CA LEU A 285 -4.79 9.25 8.42
C LEU A 285 -3.41 9.11 9.09
N ALA A 286 -3.22 8.11 9.95
CA ALA A 286 -1.91 7.82 10.56
C ALA A 286 -0.85 7.51 9.49
N ILE A 287 -1.19 6.69 8.48
CA ILE A 287 -0.30 6.41 7.34
C ILE A 287 0.12 7.71 6.64
N TRP A 288 -0.84 8.60 6.38
CA TRP A 288 -0.58 9.89 5.74
C TRP A 288 0.25 10.86 6.59
N GLN A 289 0.13 10.80 7.92
CA GLN A 289 0.95 11.59 8.85
C GLN A 289 2.39 11.07 8.92
N GLU A 290 2.59 9.75 8.91
CA GLU A 290 3.91 9.11 9.09
C GLU A 290 4.79 9.09 7.83
N THR A 291 4.18 9.08 6.65
CA THR A 291 4.90 9.08 5.35
C THR A 291 5.94 10.20 5.27
N GLU A 292 5.68 11.35 5.92
CA GLU A 292 6.50 12.55 5.83
C GLU A 292 7.54 12.71 6.94
N LEU A 293 7.33 12.09 8.10
CA LEU A 293 8.37 12.05 9.15
C LEU A 293 9.62 11.34 8.62
N HIS A 294 9.43 10.32 7.80
CA HIS A 294 10.49 9.54 7.17
C HIS A 294 11.17 10.29 6.03
N ASP A 295 10.42 10.93 5.13
CA ASP A 295 11.00 11.76 4.07
C ASP A 295 11.87 12.89 4.64
N ARG A 296 11.43 13.56 5.72
CA ARG A 296 12.21 14.61 6.39
C ARG A 296 13.45 14.06 7.11
N ALA A 297 13.34 12.90 7.76
CA ALA A 297 14.47 12.25 8.42
C ALA A 297 15.53 11.76 7.41
N HIS A 298 15.11 11.16 6.30
CA HIS A 298 16.01 10.72 5.23
C HIS A 298 16.73 11.88 4.54
N VAL A 299 16.03 13.00 4.30
CA VAL A 299 16.65 14.21 3.73
C VAL A 299 17.68 14.82 4.70
N GLN A 300 17.41 14.81 6.01
CA GLN A 300 18.36 15.30 7.02
C GLN A 300 19.56 14.36 7.21
N HIS A 301 19.36 13.04 7.18
CA HIS A 301 20.45 12.05 7.29
C HIS A 301 21.34 12.02 6.04
N ARG A 302 20.78 12.33 4.86
CA ARG A 302 21.53 12.48 3.59
C ARG A 302 22.35 13.77 3.53
N ALA A 303 21.94 14.83 4.23
CA ALA A 303 22.67 16.10 4.27
C ALA A 303 23.91 16.07 5.19
N LEU A 304 24.02 15.10 6.10
CA LEU A 304 25.14 14.97 7.05
C LEU A 304 26.26 14.01 6.59
N HIS A 305 26.04 13.22 5.53
CA HIS A 305 27.04 12.31 4.97
C HIS A 305 27.75 12.83 3.72
N TRP A 306 27.61 14.13 3.41
CA TRP A 306 28.36 14.77 2.34
C TRP A 306 29.35 15.79 2.90
N ASP A 307 30.57 15.32 3.14
CA ASP A 307 31.83 15.99 2.78
C ASP A 307 32.98 15.20 3.39
N ASP A 308 33.59 14.32 2.60
CA ASP A 308 35.02 13.97 2.73
C ASP A 308 35.47 13.29 1.42
N GLU A 309 35.93 14.09 0.46
CA GLU A 309 37.34 14.09 0.03
C GLU A 309 37.55 14.94 -1.24
N PRO A 310 38.52 15.87 -1.25
CA PRO A 310 39.01 16.50 -2.47
C PRO A 310 40.15 15.65 -3.05
N ALA A 311 39.87 14.89 -4.12
CA ALA A 311 40.92 14.16 -4.85
C ALA A 311 41.50 15.03 -5.97
N ASP A 312 42.46 15.85 -5.59
CA ASP A 312 43.45 16.45 -6.47
C ASP A 312 44.46 15.36 -6.86
N ALA A 313 44.51 14.96 -8.14
CA ALA A 313 45.59 14.09 -8.65
C ALA A 313 45.86 14.35 -10.15
N ARG A 314 46.77 15.29 -10.39
CA ARG A 314 47.57 15.42 -11.62
C ARG A 314 48.32 14.12 -11.90
N SER A 315 48.36 13.62 -13.14
CA SER A 315 49.50 13.60 -14.09
C SER A 315 49.32 12.31 -14.94
N ALA A 316 49.63 12.13 -16.22
CA ALA A 316 50.66 12.70 -17.07
C ALA A 316 50.36 12.39 -18.56
N THR A 317 50.68 13.37 -19.42
CA THR A 317 51.30 13.30 -20.78
C THR A 317 51.10 12.09 -21.72
N GLU A 318 50.65 12.40 -22.95
CA GLU A 318 51.33 12.01 -24.22
C GLU A 318 50.91 12.96 -25.39
N HIS A 319 51.91 13.51 -26.09
CA HIS A 319 51.90 14.39 -27.28
C HIS A 319 51.95 13.52 -28.58
N PRO A 320 52.04 14.03 -29.84
CA PRO A 320 51.64 15.31 -30.45
C PRO A 320 50.97 15.19 -31.86
N ALA A 321 50.63 16.35 -32.45
CA ALA A 321 50.97 16.79 -33.81
C ALA A 321 49.81 17.09 -34.80
N ARG A 322 50.07 18.17 -35.56
CA ARG A 322 49.52 18.61 -36.86
C ARG A 322 48.19 19.35 -36.84
N ASP A 323 47.93 20.29 -37.74
CA ASP A 323 48.74 21.25 -38.51
C ASP A 323 47.67 22.12 -39.20
N SER A 324 47.93 23.42 -39.31
CA SER A 324 47.45 24.28 -40.40
C SER A 324 45.95 24.62 -40.61
N ALA A 325 45.75 25.93 -40.83
CA ALA A 325 44.66 26.61 -41.54
C ALA A 325 43.34 26.79 -40.75
N ASP A 326 42.61 27.90 -40.80
CA ASP A 326 42.56 29.00 -41.77
C ASP A 326 41.80 30.20 -41.16
N ASN A 327 42.12 31.41 -41.65
CA ASN A 327 41.34 32.66 -41.71
C ASN A 327 40.46 33.08 -40.51
N GLY A 328 40.57 34.29 -39.95
CA GLY A 328 40.97 35.56 -40.53
C GLY A 328 39.99 36.64 -40.06
N THR A 329 40.45 37.90 -40.06
CA THR A 329 39.69 39.16 -39.85
C THR A 329 39.79 39.81 -38.46
N ALA A 330 40.79 40.68 -38.34
CA ALA A 330 40.78 41.85 -37.45
C ALA A 330 39.97 43.00 -38.10
N PRO A 331 39.61 44.06 -37.36
CA PRO A 331 40.58 45.17 -37.27
C PRO A 331 40.68 45.86 -35.91
N ARG A 332 41.80 46.58 -35.79
CA ARG A 332 42.28 47.47 -34.73
C ARG A 332 41.39 48.69 -34.50
N ILE A 333 41.27 49.14 -33.25
CA ILE A 333 41.33 50.57 -32.90
C ILE A 333 42.24 50.74 -31.67
N THR A 334 43.16 51.69 -31.79
CA THR A 334 44.14 52.18 -30.80
C THR A 334 43.73 53.58 -30.32
N ALA A 335 43.88 53.86 -29.01
CA ALA A 335 44.23 55.17 -28.42
C ALA A 335 44.62 54.92 -26.93
N ALA A 336 45.87 55.14 -26.48
CA ALA A 336 46.41 56.39 -25.89
C ALA A 336 45.44 57.00 -24.85
N GLY A 337 45.73 57.26 -23.57
CA GLY A 337 46.99 57.57 -22.89
C GLY A 337 46.88 59.00 -22.34
N ALA A 338 46.75 59.13 -21.00
CA ALA A 338 46.67 60.36 -20.19
C ALA A 338 45.36 61.17 -20.24
#